data_AF-A0A8T4SF40-F1
#
_entry.id   AF-A0A8T4SF40-F1
#
_cell.length_a   1.000
_cell.length_b   1.000
_cell.length_c   1.000
_cell.angle_alpha   90.00
_cell.angle_beta   90.00
_cell.angle_gamma   90.00
#
_symmetry.space_group_name_H-M   'P 1'
#
loop_
_entity.id
_entity.type
_entity.pdbx_description
1 polymer ?
#
loop_
_entity_poly.entity_id
_entity_poly.type
_entity_poly.pdbx_seq_one_letter_code
_entity_poly.pdbx_strand_id
1 'polypeptide(L)' 'MSFKQLLGLENSDYTDDEILDRINEAKKKKEQTVSFKDNDGKLIEISLKQTQFFECGILDGSAA' A
#
# COMPACT_ATOMS: atom_id res chain seq x y z
N MET A 1 16.52 6.83 -1.44
CA MET A 1 15.65 5.65 -1.29
C MET A 1 14.28 6.07 -1.75
N SER A 2 13.66 5.35 -2.68
CA SER A 2 12.38 5.75 -3.31
C SER A 2 11.20 5.12 -2.55
N PHE A 3 10.11 5.86 -2.38
CA PHE A 3 8.93 5.46 -1.58
C PHE A 3 8.21 4.24 -2.20
N LYS A 4 8.20 4.12 -3.53
CA LYS A 4 7.66 2.95 -4.25
C LYS A 4 8.38 1.64 -3.90
N GLN A 5 9.67 1.69 -3.53
CA GLN A 5 10.40 0.49 -3.09
C GLN A 5 9.89 -0.02 -1.74
N LEU A 6 9.49 0.88 -0.83
CA LEU A 6 8.93 0.50 0.47
C LEU A 6 7.58 -0.21 0.34
N LEU A 7 6.85 0.09 -0.74
CA LEU A 7 5.55 -0.50 -1.03
C LEU A 7 5.63 -1.73 -1.94
N GLY A 8 6.83 -2.13 -2.36
CA GLY A 8 7.02 -3.24 -3.30
C GLY A 8 6.54 -2.93 -4.73
N LEU A 9 6.44 -1.64 -5.07
CA LEU A 9 6.08 -1.10 -6.40
C LEU A 9 7.33 -0.75 -7.22
N GLU A 10 8.46 -1.39 -6.94
CA GLU A 10 9.74 -1.10 -7.60
C GLU A 10 9.73 -1.39 -9.10
N ASN A 11 8.91 -2.37 -9.53
CA ASN A 11 8.77 -2.79 -10.92
C ASN A 11 7.61 -2.07 -11.63
N SER A 12 6.93 -1.14 -10.95
CA SER A 12 5.82 -0.38 -11.51
C SER A 12 6.30 0.92 -12.17
N ASP A 13 5.53 1.38 -13.15
CA ASP A 13 5.70 2.70 -13.76
C ASP A 13 5.22 3.84 -12.85
N TYR A 14 4.63 3.54 -11.68
CA TYR A 14 4.19 4.59 -10.77
C TYR A 14 5.37 5.39 -10.24
N THR A 15 5.25 6.71 -10.34
CA THR A 15 6.13 7.65 -9.65
C THR A 15 5.76 7.75 -8.18
N ASP A 16 6.72 8.16 -7.34
CA ASP A 16 6.47 8.37 -5.91
C ASP A 16 5.31 9.37 -5.67
N ASP A 17 5.25 10.44 -6.46
CA ASP A 17 4.18 11.43 -6.42
C ASP A 17 2.80 10.85 -6.76
N GLU A 18 2.69 10.02 -7.80
CA GLU A 18 1.41 9.37 -8.17
C GLU A 18 0.89 8.43 -7.08
N ILE A 19 1.80 7.69 -6.44
CA ILE A 19 1.43 6.80 -5.35
C ILE A 19 0.91 7.62 -4.17
N LEU A 20 1.61 8.70 -3.81
CA LEU A 20 1.21 9.60 -2.72
C LEU A 20 -0.10 10.32 -3.04
N ASP A 21 -0.31 10.76 -4.28
CA ASP A 21 -1.55 11.44 -4.68
C ASP A 21 -2.75 10.49 -4.58
N ARG A 22 -2.63 9.26 -5.11
CA ARG A 22 -3.68 8.24 -4.97
C ARG A 22 -3.98 7.88 -3.52
N ILE A 23 -2.95 7.76 -2.67
CA ILE A 23 -3.12 7.54 -1.23
C ILE A 23 -3.85 8.73 -0.58
N ASN A 24 -3.49 9.96 -0.93
CA ASN A 24 -4.12 11.17 -0.39
C ASN A 24 -5.58 11.32 -0.85
N GLU A 25 -5.86 11.03 -2.12
CA GLU A 25 -7.22 11.00 -2.66
C GLU A 25 -8.09 9.97 -1.94
N ALA A 26 -7.58 8.76 -1.79
CA ALA A 26 -8.27 7.68 -1.09
C ALA A 26 -8.52 8.05 0.38
N LYS A 27 -7.55 8.69 1.04
CA LYS A 27 -7.72 9.21 2.40
C LYS A 27 -8.80 10.29 2.49
N LYS A 28 -8.88 11.20 1.50
CA LYS A 28 -9.97 12.21 1.41
C LYS A 28 -11.34 11.55 1.23
N LYS A 29 -11.39 10.49 0.43
CA LYS A 29 -12.59 9.66 0.17
C LYS A 29 -12.93 8.72 1.34
N LYS A 30 -12.11 8.70 2.41
CA LYS A 30 -12.22 7.77 3.54
C LYS A 30 -12.17 6.30 3.11
N GLU A 31 -11.47 6.02 2.01
CA GLU A 31 -11.19 4.67 1.57
C GLU A 31 -10.23 4.01 2.57
N GLN A 32 -10.46 2.73 2.85
CA GLN A 32 -9.67 1.97 3.82
C GLN A 32 -8.47 1.25 3.19
N THR A 33 -8.46 1.15 1.85
CA THR A 33 -7.45 0.43 1.09
C THR A 33 -7.24 1.10 -0.26
N VAL A 34 -6.01 1.12 -0.75
CA VAL A 34 -5.65 1.54 -2.12
C VAL A 34 -4.89 0.42 -2.79
N SER A 35 -5.37 -0.02 -3.94
CA SER A 35 -4.77 -1.11 -4.69
C SER A 35 -3.97 -0.56 -5.88
N PHE A 36 -2.74 -1.04 -6.00
CA PHE A 36 -1.82 -0.77 -7.09
C PHE A 36 -1.54 -2.07 -7.83
N LYS A 37 -1.36 -2.00 -9.14
CA LYS A 37 -0.97 -3.15 -9.96
C LYS A 37 0.39 -2.86 -10.57
N ASP A 38 1.35 -3.72 -10.26
CA ASP A 38 2.68 -3.67 -10.83
C ASP A 38 2.69 -4.19 -12.27
N ASN A 39 3.75 -3.92 -13.03
CA ASN A 39 3.92 -4.37 -14.41
C ASN A 39 4.02 -5.89 -14.53
N ASP A 40 4.44 -6.58 -13.46
CA ASP A 40 4.43 -8.05 -13.39
C ASP A 40 3.02 -8.63 -13.19
N GLY A 41 1.99 -7.76 -13.08
CA GLY A 41 0.61 -8.15 -12.83
C GLY A 41 0.29 -8.38 -11.35
N LYS A 42 1.28 -8.21 -10.47
CA LYS A 42 1.12 -8.30 -9.01
C LYS A 42 0.25 -7.16 -8.48
N LEU A 43 -0.78 -7.51 -7.71
CA LEU A 43 -1.61 -6.54 -6.98
C LEU A 43 -1.00 -6.28 -5.61
N ILE A 44 -0.87 -5.01 -5.26
CA ILE A 44 -0.30 -4.50 -4.02
C ILE A 44 -1.36 -3.62 -3.38
N GLU A 45 -1.85 -4.04 -2.22
CA GLU A 45 -2.92 -3.35 -1.51
C GLU A 45 -2.37 -2.66 -0.27
N ILE A 46 -2.51 -1.34 -0.23
CA ILE A 46 -2.06 -0.50 0.87
C ILE A 46 -3.27 -0.17 1.73
N SER A 47 -3.31 -0.70 2.94
CA SER A 47 -4.37 -0.37 3.89
C SER A 47 -4.12 1.01 4.50
N LEU A 48 -5.08 1.92 4.32
CA LEU A 48 -5.08 3.28 4.87
C LEU A 48 -5.69 3.37 6.27
N LYS A 49 -5.66 2.27 7.05
CA LYS A 49 -6.18 2.26 8.43
C LYS A 49 -5.64 3.48 9.18
N GLN A 50 -6.54 4.37 9.60
CA GLN A 50 -6.21 5.44 10.52
C GLN A 50 -5.64 4.79 11.77
N THR A 51 -4.33 4.90 11.96
CA THR A 51 -3.68 4.49 13.19
C THR A 51 -4.20 5.29 14.36
N GLN A 52 -5.13 4.70 15.11
CA GLN A 52 -4.98 4.67 16.54
C GLN A 52 -4.32 3.32 16.85
N PHE A 53 -3.01 3.37 17.15
CA PHE A 53 -2.16 2.26 17.61
C PHE A 53 -1.94 1.09 16.62
N PHE A 54 -0.71 1.00 16.08
CA PHE A 54 -0.19 -0.24 15.50
C PHE A 54 0.24 -1.16 16.65
N GLU A 55 -0.56 -2.15 17.00
CA GLU A 55 -0.02 -3.39 17.55
C GLU A 55 0.50 -4.19 16.36
N CYS A 56 1.82 -4.20 16.16
CA CYS A 56 2.48 -5.02 15.16
C CYS A 56 2.49 -6.47 15.66
N GLY A 57 1.37 -7.17 15.45
CA GLY A 57 1.30 -8.61 15.60
C GLY A 57 1.72 -9.28 14.30
N ILE A 58 2.87 -9.97 14.31
CA ILE A 58 3.18 -10.98 13.29
C ILE A 58 2.14 -12.08 13.48
N LEU A 59 1.14 -12.16 12.59
CA LEU A 59 0.27 -13.33 12.52
C LEU A 59 1.08 -14.43 11.84
N ASP A 60 1.76 -15.22 12.68
CA ASP A 60 2.32 -16.52 12.33
C ASP A 60 1.17 -17.39 11.79
N GLY A 61 1.24 -17.68 10.49
CA GLY A 61 0.26 -18.49 9.80
C GLY A 61 0.29 -19.92 10.32
N SER A 62 -0.61 -20.26 11.23
CA SER A 62 -1.08 -21.63 11.36
C SER A 62 -1.93 -21.93 10.11
N ALA A 63 -1.37 -22.78 9.25
CA ALA A 63 -2.03 -23.30 8.06
C ALA A 63 -3.34 -24.02 8.41
N ALA A 64 -4.34 -23.84 7.54
CA ALA A 64 -5.42 -24.80 7.32
C ALA A 64 -5.75 -24.80 5.82
#